data_AF-X1PQ74-F1
#
_entry.id   AF-X1PQ74-F1
#
_cell.length_a   1.000
_cell.length_b   1.000
_cell.length_c   1.000
_cell.angle_alpha   90.00
_cell.angle_beta   90.00
_cell.angle_gamma   90.00
#
_symmetry.space_group_name_H-M   'P 1'
#
loop_
_entity.id
_entity.type
_entity.pdbx_description
1 polymer ?
#
loop_
_entity_poly.entity_id
_entity_poly.type
_entity_poly.pdbx_seq_one_letter_code
_entity_poly.pdbx_strand_id
1 'polypeptide(L)'
;GISPGAGCRATEVAVVMLEGGRIVERYQSVMNAGVPVPAFVAGLTGITTAMLRSAPPVDKVMNEVAEFVGVTPLLAHNAAFDQKFWDYELSRIGRSRSQSFACSLLLSRRLLPMAPNHKLGTLTRWAGLPDTGTAHRAMADAEMAANLLQHLVGELRQAHGVQQLSHDLLCRLQKTPAAKMREALAKYR
;
A
#
# COMPACT_ATOMS: atom_id res chain seq x y z
N GLY A 1 -14.53 -1.49 -6.98
CA GLY A 1 -15.10 -2.80 -6.57
C GLY A 1 -14.05 -3.58 -5.79
N ILE A 2 -14.29 -4.87 -5.49
CA ILE A 2 -13.41 -5.67 -4.63
C ILE A 2 -12.38 -6.54 -5.37
N SER A 3 -12.52 -6.67 -6.70
CA SER A 3 -11.63 -7.45 -7.54
C SER A 3 -11.60 -6.86 -8.96
N PRO A 4 -10.45 -6.87 -9.63
CA PRO A 4 -10.31 -6.25 -10.94
C PRO A 4 -10.98 -7.09 -12.04
N GLY A 5 -11.44 -6.41 -13.08
CA GLY A 5 -12.06 -7.02 -14.26
C GLY A 5 -12.53 -5.98 -15.25
N ALA A 6 -13.13 -6.42 -16.36
CA ALA A 6 -13.56 -5.51 -17.43
C ALA A 6 -14.47 -4.37 -16.94
N GLY A 7 -15.35 -4.64 -15.97
CA GLY A 7 -16.24 -3.64 -15.34
C GLY A 7 -15.75 -3.06 -14.02
N CYS A 8 -14.58 -3.45 -13.51
CA CYS A 8 -14.05 -2.98 -12.23
C CYS A 8 -12.54 -2.72 -12.36
N ARG A 9 -12.18 -1.45 -12.53
CA ARG A 9 -10.81 -1.01 -12.85
C ARG A 9 -10.30 -0.03 -11.79
N ALA A 10 -8.99 0.16 -11.74
CA ALA A 10 -8.40 1.19 -10.90
C ALA A 10 -8.74 2.59 -11.43
N THR A 11 -9.13 3.51 -10.54
CA THR A 11 -9.52 4.89 -10.89
C THR A 11 -8.49 5.93 -10.47
N GLU A 12 -7.61 5.58 -9.55
CA GLU A 12 -6.53 6.40 -9.03
C GLU A 12 -5.38 5.49 -8.62
N VAL A 13 -4.14 5.96 -8.80
CA VAL A 13 -2.93 5.33 -8.29
C VAL A 13 -2.09 6.37 -7.59
N ALA A 14 -1.47 5.99 -6.48
CA ALA A 14 -0.50 6.80 -5.79
C ALA A 14 0.61 5.92 -5.23
N VAL A 15 1.84 6.41 -5.31
CA VAL A 15 3.04 5.75 -4.77
C VAL A 15 3.88 6.81 -4.07
N VAL A 16 4.46 6.44 -2.93
CA VAL A 16 5.46 7.22 -2.22
C VAL A 16 6.75 6.41 -2.13
N MET A 17 7.89 7.03 -2.42
CA MET A 17 9.20 6.39 -2.31
C MET A 17 9.80 6.69 -0.95
N LEU A 18 10.34 5.65 -0.29
CA LEU A 18 10.91 5.76 1.04
C LEU A 18 12.42 5.51 1.02
N GLU A 19 13.19 6.45 1.55
CA GLU A 19 14.62 6.31 1.80
C GLU A 19 14.94 6.70 3.24
N GLY A 20 15.71 5.84 3.94
CA GLY A 20 16.01 6.07 5.36
C GLY A 20 14.76 6.22 6.24
N GLY A 21 13.61 5.72 5.76
CA GLY A 21 12.34 5.85 6.46
C GLY A 21 11.62 7.19 6.29
N ARG A 22 12.03 8.01 5.32
CA ARG A 22 11.39 9.28 4.97
C ARG A 22 10.85 9.21 3.55
N ILE A 23 9.73 9.88 3.31
CA ILE A 23 9.19 10.02 1.95
C ILE A 23 10.08 11.00 1.19
N VAL A 24 10.69 10.53 0.12
CA VAL A 24 11.57 11.34 -0.75
C VAL A 24 10.90 11.74 -2.06
N GLU A 25 10.01 10.89 -2.58
CA GLU A 25 9.30 11.16 -3.83
C GLU A 25 7.85 10.69 -3.78
N ARG A 26 7.03 11.27 -4.66
CA ARG A 26 5.59 11.02 -4.74
C ARG A 26 5.16 10.99 -6.20
N TYR A 27 4.33 10.01 -6.53
CA TYR A 27 3.61 9.94 -7.79
C TYR A 27 2.12 9.76 -7.50
N GLN A 28 1.25 10.51 -8.19
CA GLN A 28 -0.20 10.35 -8.12
C GLN A 28 -0.84 10.66 -9.46
N SER A 29 -1.84 9.87 -9.83
CA SER A 29 -2.74 10.24 -10.91
C SER A 29 -4.10 9.58 -10.75
N VAL A 30 -5.15 10.31 -11.13
CA VAL A 30 -6.44 9.71 -11.53
C VAL A 30 -6.28 9.07 -12.91
N MET A 31 -7.06 8.04 -13.20
CA MET A 31 -6.88 7.21 -14.40
C MET A 31 -8.20 6.96 -15.12
N ASN A 32 -8.21 7.22 -16.42
CA ASN A 32 -9.33 6.87 -17.27
C ASN A 32 -9.21 5.42 -17.76
N ALA A 33 -9.95 4.53 -17.10
CA ALA A 33 -10.02 3.11 -17.49
C ALA A 33 -11.21 2.77 -18.41
N GLY A 34 -11.96 3.77 -18.88
CA GLY A 34 -13.12 3.60 -19.75
C GLY A 34 -14.35 2.99 -19.08
N VAL A 35 -14.39 2.95 -17.74
CA VAL A 35 -15.52 2.42 -16.96
C VAL A 35 -16.13 3.48 -16.05
N PRO A 36 -17.46 3.48 -15.89
CA PRO A 36 -18.12 4.41 -14.98
C PRO A 36 -17.78 4.11 -13.52
N VAL A 37 -17.70 5.16 -12.70
CA VAL A 37 -17.54 5.03 -11.25
C VAL A 37 -18.91 4.86 -10.60
N PRO A 38 -19.17 3.76 -9.86
CA PRO A 38 -20.41 3.59 -9.11
C PRO A 38 -20.59 4.69 -8.06
N ALA A 39 -21.83 5.14 -7.82
CA ALA A 39 -22.13 6.24 -6.89
C ALA A 39 -21.55 6.03 -5.48
N PHE A 40 -21.61 4.80 -4.96
CA PHE A 40 -21.00 4.46 -3.68
C PHE A 40 -19.48 4.69 -3.66
N VAL A 41 -18.77 4.31 -4.73
CA VAL A 41 -17.31 4.53 -4.83
C VAL A 41 -17.01 6.02 -4.93
N ALA A 42 -17.79 6.77 -5.72
CA ALA A 42 -17.64 8.22 -5.82
C ALA A 42 -17.87 8.91 -4.46
N GLY A 43 -18.83 8.44 -3.66
CA GLY A 43 -19.05 8.95 -2.30
C GLY A 43 -17.91 8.66 -1.34
N LEU A 44 -17.18 7.54 -1.52
CA LEU A 44 -16.02 7.20 -0.70
C LEU A 44 -14.75 7.96 -1.10
N THR A 45 -14.46 8.04 -2.40
CA THR A 45 -13.18 8.56 -2.90
C THR A 45 -13.27 10.01 -3.37
N GLY A 46 -14.48 10.56 -3.54
CA GLY A 46 -14.71 11.84 -4.21
C GLY A 46 -14.44 11.82 -5.72
N ILE A 47 -14.04 10.69 -6.30
CA ILE A 47 -13.74 10.58 -7.73
C ILE A 47 -15.02 10.30 -8.50
N THR A 48 -15.37 11.19 -9.43
CA THR A 48 -16.56 11.04 -10.27
C THR A 48 -16.22 10.54 -11.67
N THR A 49 -17.20 9.91 -12.34
CA THR A 49 -17.06 9.56 -13.77
C THR A 49 -16.75 10.77 -14.65
N ALA A 50 -17.23 11.97 -14.27
CA ALA A 50 -16.90 13.20 -15.00
C ALA A 50 -15.40 13.54 -14.89
N MET A 51 -14.81 13.42 -13.69
CA MET A 51 -13.36 13.61 -13.50
C MET A 51 -12.54 12.59 -14.28
N LEU A 52 -12.99 11.33 -14.35
CA LEU A 52 -12.26 10.30 -15.09
C LEU A 52 -12.29 10.50 -16.61
N ARG A 53 -13.33 11.15 -17.15
CA ARG A 53 -13.40 11.41 -18.61
C ARG A 53 -12.28 12.34 -19.10
N SER A 54 -11.84 13.27 -18.27
CA SER A 54 -10.71 14.17 -18.57
C SER A 54 -9.37 13.68 -18.04
N ALA A 55 -9.35 12.55 -17.31
CA ALA A 55 -8.12 11.98 -16.78
C ALA A 55 -7.27 11.32 -17.89
N PRO A 56 -5.94 11.22 -17.71
CA PRO A 56 -5.09 10.49 -18.62
C PRO A 56 -5.53 9.02 -18.78
N PRO A 57 -5.34 8.42 -19.97
CA PRO A 57 -5.59 7.00 -20.19
C PRO A 57 -4.83 6.11 -19.18
N VAL A 58 -5.50 5.06 -18.68
CA VAL A 58 -4.93 4.16 -17.65
C VAL A 58 -3.63 3.51 -18.09
N ASP A 59 -3.48 3.17 -19.36
CA ASP A 59 -2.26 2.58 -19.92
C ASP A 59 -1.06 3.54 -19.83
N LYS A 60 -1.25 4.82 -20.14
CA LYS A 60 -0.22 5.86 -19.97
C LYS A 60 0.21 5.96 -18.50
N VAL A 61 -0.75 6.12 -17.59
CA VAL A 61 -0.46 6.29 -16.15
C VAL A 61 0.23 5.05 -15.58
N MET A 62 -0.17 3.85 -16.01
CA MET A 62 0.42 2.60 -15.55
C MET A 62 1.85 2.38 -16.09
N ASN A 63 2.17 2.88 -17.29
CA ASN A 63 3.56 2.91 -17.76
C ASN A 63 4.42 3.84 -16.90
N GLU A 64 3.94 5.07 -16.67
CA GLU A 64 4.62 6.10 -15.88
C GLU A 64 4.88 5.63 -14.45
N VAL A 65 3.87 5.10 -13.75
CA VAL A 65 4.04 4.63 -12.36
C VAL A 65 4.93 3.38 -12.27
N ALA A 66 4.90 2.50 -13.26
CA ALA A 66 5.77 1.33 -13.30
C ALA A 66 7.24 1.71 -13.52
N GLU A 67 7.49 2.75 -14.31
CA GLU A 67 8.83 3.34 -14.48
C GLU A 67 9.30 4.05 -13.20
N PHE A 68 8.41 4.84 -12.59
CA PHE A 68 8.68 5.51 -11.31
C PHE A 68 9.05 4.51 -10.20
N VAL A 69 8.32 3.40 -10.09
CA VAL A 69 8.61 2.33 -9.11
C VAL A 69 9.88 1.56 -9.48
N GLY A 70 10.10 1.29 -10.77
CA GLY A 70 11.20 0.49 -11.27
C GLY A 70 11.21 -0.91 -10.66
N VAL A 71 12.32 -1.31 -10.04
CA VAL A 71 12.50 -2.59 -9.32
C VAL A 71 12.37 -2.45 -7.80
N THR A 72 11.97 -1.26 -7.32
CA THR A 72 11.91 -0.96 -5.89
C THR A 72 10.88 -1.86 -5.20
N PRO A 73 11.20 -2.42 -4.01
CA PRO A 73 10.29 -3.30 -3.31
C PRO A 73 8.96 -2.61 -2.92
N LEU A 74 7.86 -3.33 -3.03
CA LEU A 74 6.52 -2.78 -2.85
C LEU A 74 5.96 -3.06 -1.45
N LEU A 75 5.19 -2.11 -0.93
CA LEU A 75 4.41 -2.26 0.30
C LEU A 75 3.05 -1.59 0.13
N ALA A 76 2.00 -2.24 0.66
CA ALA A 76 0.67 -1.66 0.76
C ALA A 76 -0.03 -2.11 2.05
N HIS A 77 -1.06 -1.38 2.45
CA HIS A 77 -1.94 -1.80 3.53
C HIS A 77 -3.06 -2.67 2.98
N ASN A 78 -3.20 -3.90 3.48
CA ASN A 78 -4.03 -4.93 2.84
C ASN A 78 -3.58 -5.26 1.40
N ALA A 79 -2.27 -5.43 1.21
CA ALA A 79 -1.62 -5.53 -0.10
C ALA A 79 -2.24 -6.55 -1.07
N ALA A 80 -2.90 -7.61 -0.59
CA ALA A 80 -3.61 -8.55 -1.46
C ALA A 80 -4.74 -7.90 -2.30
N PHE A 81 -5.27 -6.76 -1.84
CA PHE A 81 -6.21 -5.95 -2.59
C PHE A 81 -5.49 -5.16 -3.69
N ASP A 82 -4.54 -4.30 -3.32
CA ASP A 82 -3.79 -3.46 -4.26
C ASP A 82 -3.05 -4.28 -5.31
N GLN A 83 -2.43 -5.38 -4.91
CA GLN A 83 -1.71 -6.30 -5.78
C GLN A 83 -2.58 -6.79 -6.93
N LYS A 84 -3.86 -7.11 -6.68
CA LYS A 84 -4.76 -7.58 -7.75
C LYS A 84 -4.98 -6.50 -8.80
N PHE A 85 -5.26 -5.27 -8.38
CA PHE A 85 -5.49 -4.16 -9.30
C PHE A 85 -4.19 -3.79 -10.04
N TRP A 86 -3.08 -3.69 -9.31
CA TRP A 86 -1.76 -3.44 -9.89
C TRP A 86 -1.40 -4.47 -10.97
N ASP A 87 -1.49 -5.76 -10.66
CA ASP A 87 -1.16 -6.84 -11.60
C ASP A 87 -2.12 -6.86 -12.80
N TYR A 88 -3.41 -6.64 -12.56
CA TYR A 88 -4.40 -6.58 -13.63
C TYR A 88 -4.10 -5.44 -14.61
N GLU A 89 -3.87 -4.23 -14.09
CA GLU A 89 -3.61 -3.06 -14.94
C GLU A 89 -2.26 -3.16 -15.66
N LEU A 90 -1.21 -3.71 -15.02
CA LEU A 90 0.06 -3.99 -15.70
C LEU A 90 -0.10 -5.03 -16.83
N SER A 91 -0.87 -6.09 -16.59
CA SER A 91 -1.07 -7.13 -17.62
C SER A 91 -1.73 -6.58 -18.89
N ARG A 92 -2.59 -5.56 -18.75
CA ARG A 92 -3.28 -4.90 -19.86
C ARG A 92 -2.35 -4.10 -20.77
N ILE A 93 -1.16 -3.72 -20.27
CA ILE A 93 -0.12 -3.03 -21.02
C ILE A 93 1.09 -3.95 -21.33
N GLY A 94 0.92 -5.27 -21.19
CA GLY A 94 1.97 -6.24 -21.45
C GLY A 94 3.14 -6.21 -20.46
N ARG A 95 2.94 -5.64 -19.26
CA ARG A 95 3.94 -5.59 -18.18
C ARG A 95 3.58 -6.55 -17.05
N SER A 96 4.59 -6.92 -16.28
CA SER A 96 4.44 -7.66 -15.02
C SER A 96 5.45 -7.14 -14.00
N ARG A 97 5.06 -7.06 -12.73
CA ARG A 97 6.01 -6.75 -11.66
C ARG A 97 6.90 -7.96 -11.34
N SER A 98 8.11 -7.70 -10.88
CA SER A 98 9.03 -8.72 -10.32
C SER A 98 9.03 -8.72 -8.78
N GLN A 99 8.55 -7.63 -8.17
CA GLN A 99 8.68 -7.37 -6.75
C GLN A 99 7.60 -8.07 -5.93
N SER A 100 7.96 -8.52 -4.73
CA SER A 100 6.97 -8.95 -3.73
C SER A 100 6.31 -7.76 -3.04
N PHE A 101 5.08 -7.95 -2.55
CA PHE A 101 4.41 -7.00 -1.69
C PHE A 101 4.60 -7.36 -0.21
N ALA A 102 5.13 -6.39 0.55
CA ALA A 102 5.00 -6.37 1.99
C ALA A 102 3.61 -5.84 2.38
N CYS A 103 3.00 -6.39 3.41
CA CYS A 103 1.63 -6.05 3.82
C CYS A 103 1.59 -5.51 5.25
N SER A 104 1.39 -4.19 5.39
CA SER A 104 1.38 -3.54 6.71
C SER A 104 0.21 -4.01 7.60
N LEU A 105 -0.94 -4.40 7.01
CA LEU A 105 -2.06 -5.02 7.72
C LEU A 105 -1.66 -6.34 8.41
N LEU A 106 -0.94 -7.19 7.69
CA LEU A 106 -0.51 -8.49 8.23
C LEU A 106 0.60 -8.31 9.26
N LEU A 107 1.52 -7.35 9.04
CA LEU A 107 2.55 -7.00 10.00
C LEU A 107 1.93 -6.44 11.29
N SER A 108 0.96 -5.51 11.19
CA SER A 108 0.30 -4.94 12.37
C SER A 108 -0.42 -5.98 13.21
N ARG A 109 -1.00 -7.02 12.61
CA ARG A 109 -1.62 -8.13 13.36
C ARG A 109 -0.65 -8.89 14.27
N ARG A 110 0.64 -8.85 13.94
CA ARG A 110 1.70 -9.55 14.69
C ARG A 110 2.37 -8.65 15.70
N LEU A 111 2.58 -7.39 15.31
CA LEU A 111 3.36 -6.43 16.08
C LEU A 111 2.48 -5.60 17.03
N LEU A 112 1.20 -5.40 16.69
CA LEU A 112 0.27 -4.54 17.44
C LEU A 112 -0.98 -5.33 17.90
N PRO A 113 -0.85 -6.44 18.65
CA PRO A 113 -1.99 -7.27 19.04
C PRO A 113 -3.01 -6.54 19.93
N MET A 114 -2.61 -5.43 20.57
CA MET A 114 -3.47 -4.61 21.42
C MET A 114 -4.26 -3.54 20.64
N ALA A 115 -4.04 -3.39 19.33
CA ALA A 115 -4.79 -2.45 18.53
C ALA A 115 -6.27 -2.86 18.45
N PRO A 116 -7.23 -1.91 18.52
CA PRO A 116 -8.66 -2.23 18.54
C PRO A 116 -9.14 -2.92 17.26
N ASN A 117 -8.54 -2.55 16.12
CA ASN A 117 -8.59 -3.30 14.88
C ASN A 117 -7.41 -2.85 14.00
N HIS A 118 -7.23 -3.52 12.86
CA HIS A 118 -6.10 -3.27 11.96
C HIS A 118 -6.44 -2.51 10.68
N LYS A 119 -7.55 -1.77 10.65
CA LYS A 119 -7.82 -0.86 9.52
C LYS A 119 -6.79 0.28 9.56
N LEU A 120 -6.28 0.69 8.40
CA LEU A 120 -5.24 1.72 8.28
C LEU A 120 -5.54 2.96 9.12
N GLY A 121 -6.70 3.59 8.92
CA GLY A 121 -7.11 4.78 9.65
C GLY A 121 -7.30 4.57 11.16
N THR A 122 -7.62 3.35 11.61
CA THR A 122 -7.67 3.04 13.04
C THR A 122 -6.25 2.94 13.61
N LEU A 123 -5.35 2.26 12.92
CA LEU A 123 -3.95 2.11 13.36
C LEU A 123 -3.23 3.45 13.39
N THR A 124 -3.41 4.31 12.38
CA THR A 124 -2.79 5.64 12.34
C THR A 124 -3.22 6.49 13.53
N ARG A 125 -4.53 6.57 13.82
CA ARG A 125 -5.03 7.29 15.00
C ARG A 125 -4.60 6.66 16.32
N TRP A 126 -4.68 5.33 16.43
CA TRP A 126 -4.34 4.61 17.67
C TRP A 126 -2.86 4.77 18.03
N ALA A 127 -1.97 4.77 17.04
CA ALA A 127 -0.53 4.97 17.24
C ALA A 127 -0.11 6.46 17.26
N GLY A 128 -1.05 7.41 17.17
CA GLY A 128 -0.75 8.85 17.18
C GLY A 128 0.05 9.33 15.95
N LEU A 129 -0.14 8.67 14.80
CA LEU A 129 0.57 9.00 13.55
C LEU A 129 -0.10 10.19 12.84
N PRO A 130 0.65 10.91 11.97
CA PRO A 130 0.10 12.06 11.24
C PRO A 130 -1.14 11.71 10.42
N ASP A 131 -2.13 12.60 10.45
CA ASP A 131 -3.24 12.60 9.51
C ASP A 131 -2.78 13.20 8.18
N THR A 132 -2.94 12.44 7.10
CA THR A 132 -2.45 12.80 5.76
C THR A 132 -3.59 13.21 4.83
N GLY A 133 -4.78 13.50 5.38
CA GLY A 133 -5.90 14.11 4.69
C GLY A 133 -7.06 13.16 4.47
N THR A 134 -7.75 13.29 3.34
CA THR A 134 -9.00 12.58 3.10
C THR A 134 -8.75 11.07 2.92
N ALA A 135 -9.20 10.28 3.89
CA ALA A 135 -9.20 8.82 3.80
C ALA A 135 -9.85 8.34 2.49
N HIS A 136 -9.34 7.23 1.93
CA HIS A 136 -9.77 6.68 0.64
C HIS A 136 -9.34 7.48 -0.60
N ARG A 137 -8.52 8.52 -0.43
CA ARG A 137 -7.69 9.05 -1.52
C ARG A 137 -6.38 8.30 -1.57
N ALA A 138 -5.95 7.88 -2.76
CA ALA A 138 -4.81 6.99 -2.91
C ALA A 138 -3.53 7.55 -2.28
N MET A 139 -3.25 8.86 -2.44
CA MET A 139 -2.05 9.48 -1.85
C MET A 139 -2.11 9.53 -0.32
N ALA A 140 -3.24 9.93 0.26
CA ALA A 140 -3.40 9.94 1.71
C ALA A 140 -3.20 8.52 2.29
N ASP A 141 -3.78 7.50 1.66
CA ASP A 141 -3.62 6.11 2.06
C ASP A 141 -2.16 5.62 1.91
N ALA A 142 -1.45 6.02 0.85
CA ALA A 142 -0.04 5.68 0.65
C ALA A 142 0.87 6.29 1.73
N GLU A 143 0.65 7.57 2.08
CA GLU A 143 1.40 8.23 3.14
C GLU A 143 1.07 7.67 4.53
N MET A 144 -0.21 7.36 4.81
CA MET A 144 -0.59 6.67 6.05
C MET A 144 0.09 5.30 6.15
N ALA A 145 0.15 4.54 5.04
CA ALA A 145 0.81 3.25 5.01
C ALA A 145 2.32 3.37 5.24
N ALA A 146 2.97 4.41 4.70
CA ALA A 146 4.37 4.73 4.96
C ALA A 146 4.63 5.07 6.43
N ASN A 147 3.81 5.95 7.02
CA ASN A 147 3.91 6.32 8.43
C ASN A 147 3.70 5.09 9.34
N LEU A 148 2.72 4.25 9.01
CA LEU A 148 2.46 3.01 9.74
C LEU A 148 3.64 2.04 9.62
N LEU A 149 4.24 1.88 8.43
CA LEU A 149 5.45 1.07 8.26
C LEU A 149 6.55 1.55 9.20
N GLN A 150 6.80 2.86 9.25
CA GLN A 150 7.82 3.44 10.12
C GLN A 150 7.58 3.16 11.60
N HIS A 151 6.32 3.24 12.03
CA HIS A 151 5.94 2.84 13.38
C HIS A 151 6.20 1.35 13.64
N LEU A 152 5.78 0.46 12.74
CA LEU A 152 6.02 -0.99 12.86
C LEU A 152 7.52 -1.35 12.88
N VAL A 153 8.35 -0.61 12.14
CA VAL A 153 9.81 -0.75 12.18
C VAL A 153 10.38 -0.29 13.52
N GLY A 154 9.82 0.77 14.10
CA GLY A 154 10.11 1.20 15.48
C GLY A 154 9.83 0.08 16.49
N GLU A 155 8.66 -0.56 16.41
CA GLU A 155 8.29 -1.70 17.25
C GLU A 155 9.27 -2.88 17.10
N LEU A 156 9.66 -3.21 15.87
CA LEU A 156 10.66 -4.26 15.60
C LEU A 156 12.02 -3.95 16.24
N ARG A 157 12.46 -2.69 16.21
CA ARG A 157 13.72 -2.26 16.82
C ARG A 157 13.63 -2.30 18.34
N GLN A 158 12.60 -1.69 18.92
CA GLN A 158 12.47 -1.49 20.36
C GLN A 158 12.08 -2.78 21.10
N ALA A 159 11.06 -3.50 20.63
CA ALA A 159 10.55 -4.68 21.31
C ALA A 159 11.31 -5.96 20.96
N HIS A 160 11.97 -6.01 19.80
CA HIS A 160 12.60 -7.23 19.31
C HIS A 160 14.11 -7.14 19.04
N GLY A 161 14.71 -5.94 19.11
CA GLY A 161 16.14 -5.72 18.94
C GLY A 161 16.62 -5.82 17.48
N VAL A 162 15.74 -5.71 16.50
CA VAL A 162 16.10 -5.90 15.08
C VAL A 162 16.96 -4.74 14.61
N GLN A 163 18.21 -4.99 14.23
CA GLN A 163 19.12 -3.93 13.75
C GLN A 163 19.00 -3.70 12.24
N GLN A 164 18.97 -4.78 11.46
CA GLN A 164 18.87 -4.72 10.00
C GLN A 164 17.45 -5.04 9.55
N LEU A 165 16.83 -4.06 8.90
CA LEU A 165 15.53 -4.25 8.25
C LEU A 165 15.75 -4.44 6.75
N SER A 166 15.22 -5.53 6.21
CA SER A 166 15.10 -5.73 4.77
C SER A 166 13.64 -5.93 4.38
N HIS A 167 13.32 -5.66 3.11
CA HIS A 167 12.00 -5.96 2.57
C HIS A 167 11.67 -7.46 2.66
N ASP A 168 12.66 -8.33 2.40
CA ASP A 168 12.50 -9.78 2.56
C ASP A 168 12.12 -10.18 3.99
N LEU A 169 12.70 -9.51 5.00
CA LEU A 169 12.32 -9.73 6.39
C LEU A 169 10.85 -9.35 6.60
N LEU A 170 10.39 -8.20 6.11
CA LEU A 170 8.97 -7.80 6.20
C LEU A 170 8.05 -8.85 5.54
N CYS A 171 8.39 -9.29 4.32
CA CYS A 171 7.64 -10.32 3.61
C CYS A 171 7.64 -11.68 4.32
N ARG A 172 8.71 -12.03 5.05
CA ARG A 172 8.76 -13.23 5.88
C ARG A 172 7.90 -13.09 7.14
N LEU A 173 8.03 -11.97 7.84
CA LEU A 173 7.30 -11.73 9.10
C LEU A 173 5.79 -11.72 8.86
N GLN A 174 5.31 -11.11 7.79
CA GLN A 174 3.87 -11.08 7.46
C GLN A 174 3.25 -12.47 7.25
N LYS A 175 4.06 -13.53 7.07
CA LYS A 175 3.64 -14.93 6.95
C LYS A 175 3.92 -15.75 8.21
N THR A 176 4.74 -15.24 9.12
CA THR A 176 5.14 -15.93 10.35
C THR A 176 3.98 -15.90 11.36
N PRO A 177 3.57 -17.01 11.98
CA PRO A 177 2.57 -16.99 13.05
C PRO A 177 3.04 -16.12 14.24
N ALA A 178 2.14 -15.40 14.90
CA ALA A 178 2.50 -14.50 16.01
C ALA A 178 3.33 -15.21 17.11
N ALA A 179 2.96 -16.44 17.46
CA ALA A 179 3.68 -17.27 18.43
C ALA A 179 5.14 -17.58 18.03
N LYS A 180 5.48 -17.52 16.74
CA LYS A 180 6.82 -17.82 16.20
C LYS A 180 7.66 -16.57 15.90
N MET A 181 7.14 -15.37 16.20
CA MET A 181 7.83 -14.11 15.89
C MET A 181 9.18 -13.99 16.59
N ARG A 182 9.27 -14.40 17.86
CA ARG A 182 10.53 -14.35 18.63
C ARG A 182 11.62 -15.22 18.00
N GLU A 183 11.28 -16.44 17.60
CA GLU A 183 12.19 -17.36 16.93
C GLU A 183 12.62 -16.82 15.56
N ALA A 184 11.67 -16.33 14.76
CA ALA A 184 11.94 -15.78 13.43
C ALA A 184 12.88 -14.56 13.48
N LEU A 185 12.81 -13.76 14.54
CA LEU A 185 13.61 -12.56 14.72
C LEU A 185 14.98 -12.82 15.37
N ALA A 186 15.22 -14.00 15.95
CA ALA A 186 16.46 -14.30 16.67
C ALA A 186 17.73 -14.13 15.82
N LYS A 187 17.63 -14.32 14.50
CA LYS A 187 18.74 -14.19 13.53
C LYS A 187 19.00 -12.75 13.05
N TYR A 188 18.18 -11.79 13.48
CA TYR A 188 18.21 -10.40 13.02
C TYR A 188 18.48 -9.41 14.17
N ARG A 189 18.82 -9.94 15.35
CA ARG A 189 19.22 -9.20 16.55
C ARG A 189 20.70 -8.83 16.49
#